data_AF-A0A0Q8QPW1-F1
#
_entry.id   AF-A0A0Q8QPW1-F1
#
_cell.length_a   1.000
_cell.length_b   1.000
_cell.length_c   1.000
_cell.angle_alpha   90.00
_cell.angle_beta   90.00
_cell.angle_gamma   90.00
#
_symmetry.space_group_name_H-M   'P 1'
#
loop_
_entity.id
_entity.type
_entity.pdbx_description
1 polymer ?
#
loop_
_entity_poly.entity_id
_entity_poly.type
_entity_poly.pdbx_seq_one_letter_code
_entity_poly.pdbx_strand_id
1 'polypeptide(L)'
;MKKALLFAFLGMAAASQASAQGLFKCSIDGKVTYQSMPCPKNGGASLDYPPPPTAAQAKAAQARAQEDRERVNQLAENNRRAREKKANVDAEEAKEEAASKRVAKSSCDSLRTRREELYGQRNENRRNSQLDAMSKTQNDIDKLEAEYTKGACGPLD
;
A
#
# COMPACT_ATOMS: atom_id res chain seq x y z
N MET A 1 -52.17 -65.63 -5.56
CA MET A 1 -51.19 -64.63 -5.08
C MET A 1 -49.75 -65.16 -5.13
N LYS A 2 -49.27 -65.63 -6.29
CA LYS A 2 -47.89 -66.18 -6.45
C LYS A 2 -47.09 -65.55 -7.61
N LYS A 3 -47.70 -64.63 -8.37
CA LYS A 3 -47.08 -63.98 -9.54
C LYS A 3 -46.49 -62.60 -9.23
N ALA A 4 -46.80 -62.02 -8.08
CA ALA A 4 -46.33 -60.69 -7.68
C ALA A 4 -44.92 -60.68 -7.03
N LEU A 5 -44.39 -61.85 -6.67
CA LEU A 5 -43.07 -61.96 -5.99
C LEU A 5 -41.89 -62.13 -6.95
N LEU A 6 -42.13 -62.40 -8.24
CA LEU A 6 -41.06 -62.63 -9.23
C LEU A 6 -40.55 -61.36 -9.93
N PHE A 7 -41.30 -60.25 -9.88
CA PHE A 7 -40.88 -58.99 -10.51
C PHE A 7 -40.05 -58.09 -9.58
N ALA A 8 -40.01 -58.36 -8.27
CA ALA A 8 -39.23 -57.57 -7.32
C ALA A 8 -37.74 -57.94 -7.27
N PHE A 9 -37.36 -59.14 -7.75
CA PHE A 9 -35.96 -59.60 -7.72
C PHE A 9 -35.14 -59.25 -8.97
N LEU A 10 -35.78 -58.80 -10.06
CA LEU A 10 -35.07 -58.47 -11.32
C LEU A 10 -34.62 -57.00 -11.41
N GLY A 11 -34.99 -56.15 -10.44
CA GLY A 11 -34.65 -54.71 -10.43
C GLY A 11 -33.33 -54.36 -9.72
N MET A 12 -32.69 -55.30 -9.03
CA MET A 12 -31.57 -55.02 -8.11
C MET A 12 -30.18 -55.39 -8.67
N ALA A 13 -30.08 -55.71 -9.98
CA ALA A 13 -28.83 -56.17 -10.60
C ALA A 13 -28.16 -55.16 -11.55
N ALA A 14 -28.70 -53.94 -11.68
CA ALA A 14 -28.18 -52.92 -12.61
C ALA A 14 -27.38 -51.79 -11.94
N ALA A 15 -26.96 -51.96 -10.68
CA ALA A 15 -26.11 -51.00 -9.96
C ALA A 15 -24.63 -51.42 -9.91
N SER A 16 -24.19 -52.31 -10.80
CA SER A 16 -22.80 -52.74 -10.89
C SER A 16 -22.00 -51.82 -11.81
N GLN A 17 -21.12 -51.05 -11.16
CA GLN A 17 -19.87 -50.52 -11.70
C GLN A 17 -19.98 -49.26 -12.57
N ALA A 18 -20.12 -48.11 -11.89
CA ALA A 18 -19.34 -46.94 -12.27
C ALA A 18 -17.87 -47.18 -11.87
N SER A 19 -17.23 -48.19 -12.47
CA SER A 19 -15.78 -48.31 -12.43
C SER A 19 -15.21 -47.12 -13.18
N ALA A 20 -14.20 -46.48 -12.60
CA ALA A 20 -13.42 -45.43 -13.25
C ALA A 20 -13.10 -45.88 -14.67
N GLN A 21 -13.75 -45.26 -15.66
CA GLN A 21 -13.52 -45.58 -17.06
C GLN A 21 -12.09 -45.13 -17.35
N GLY A 22 -11.17 -46.09 -17.45
CA GLY A 22 -9.76 -45.79 -17.71
C GLY A 22 -9.66 -44.92 -18.96
N LEU A 23 -9.05 -43.75 -18.83
CA LEU A 23 -8.82 -42.86 -19.97
C LEU A 23 -7.47 -43.24 -20.57
N PHE A 24 -7.49 -43.73 -21.79
CA PHE A 24 -6.29 -44.12 -22.52
C PHE A 24 -5.88 -43.00 -23.46
N LYS A 25 -4.61 -42.62 -23.40
CA LYS A 25 -3.98 -41.74 -24.40
C LYS A 25 -3.40 -42.61 -25.50
N CYS A 26 -4.02 -42.60 -26.67
CA CYS A 26 -3.54 -43.32 -27.85
C CYS A 26 -2.79 -42.36 -28.77
N SER A 27 -1.62 -42.77 -29.26
CA SER A 27 -0.91 -42.06 -30.32
C SER A 27 -0.92 -42.92 -31.58
N ILE A 28 -1.69 -42.51 -32.59
CA ILE A 28 -1.82 -43.23 -33.87
C ILE A 28 -1.53 -42.23 -34.99
N ASP A 29 -0.57 -42.56 -35.86
CA ASP A 29 -0.15 -41.74 -37.01
C ASP A 29 0.16 -40.26 -36.66
N GLY A 30 0.81 -40.04 -35.51
CA GLY A 30 1.19 -38.71 -35.02
C GLY A 30 0.06 -37.89 -34.40
N LYS A 31 -1.16 -38.45 -34.28
CA LYS A 31 -2.32 -37.81 -33.61
C LYS A 31 -2.57 -38.44 -32.25
N VAL A 32 -2.76 -37.60 -31.24
CA VAL A 32 -3.12 -38.02 -29.87
C VAL A 32 -4.64 -38.02 -29.73
N THR A 33 -5.22 -39.18 -29.44
CA THR A 33 -6.64 -39.32 -29.11
C THR A 33 -6.81 -39.85 -27.69
N TYR A 34 -7.82 -39.32 -26.98
CA TYR A 34 -8.20 -39.78 -25.64
C TYR A 34 -9.48 -40.58 -25.75
N GLN A 35 -9.46 -41.82 -25.28
CA GLN A 35 -10.59 -42.73 -25.40
C GLN A 35 -10.74 -43.58 -24.14
N SER A 36 -11.96 -44.04 -23.88
CA SER A 36 -12.29 -44.90 -22.73
C SER A 36 -12.01 -46.39 -22.98
N MET A 37 -11.63 -46.76 -24.22
CA MET A 37 -11.25 -48.13 -24.59
C MET A 37 -9.74 -48.25 -24.79
N PRO A 38 -9.12 -49.42 -24.52
CA PRO A 38 -7.71 -49.66 -24.78
C PRO A 38 -7.32 -49.34 -26.24
N CYS A 39 -6.10 -48.86 -26.45
CA CYS A 39 -5.65 -48.49 -27.79
C CYS A 39 -5.54 -49.72 -28.71
N PRO A 40 -6.02 -49.65 -29.96
CA PRO A 40 -6.08 -50.80 -30.88
C PRO A 40 -4.72 -51.33 -31.36
N LYS A 41 -3.61 -50.69 -30.99
CA LYS A 41 -2.22 -51.13 -31.21
C LYS A 41 -1.39 -50.84 -29.94
N ASN A 42 -0.28 -51.55 -29.74
CA ASN A 42 0.66 -51.42 -28.59
C ASN A 42 1.36 -50.04 -28.49
N GLY A 43 0.61 -48.93 -28.52
CA GLY A 43 1.11 -47.56 -28.62
C GLY A 43 0.35 -46.56 -27.76
N GLY A 44 -0.30 -47.04 -26.69
CA GLY A 44 -1.05 -46.21 -25.75
C GLY A 44 -0.61 -46.38 -24.31
N ALA A 45 -0.66 -45.30 -23.55
CA ALA A 45 -0.47 -45.32 -22.11
C ALA A 45 -1.83 -45.12 -21.41
N SER A 46 -2.10 -45.92 -20.38
CA SER A 46 -3.18 -45.63 -19.45
C SER A 46 -2.81 -44.38 -18.67
N LEU A 47 -3.72 -43.42 -18.59
CA LEU A 47 -3.51 -42.24 -17.75
C LEU A 47 -3.89 -42.62 -16.32
N ASP A 48 -2.88 -42.65 -15.45
CA ASP A 48 -3.10 -42.74 -14.01
C ASP A 48 -3.46 -41.35 -13.48
N TYR A 49 -4.66 -41.23 -12.93
CA TYR A 49 -5.11 -40.02 -12.27
C TYR A 49 -5.16 -40.27 -10.77
N PRO A 50 -4.62 -39.35 -9.95
CA PRO A 50 -4.74 -39.48 -8.52
C PRO A 50 -6.24 -39.53 -8.16
N PRO A 51 -6.61 -40.33 -7.15
CA PRO A 51 -7.99 -40.38 -6.71
C PRO A 51 -8.44 -38.98 -6.29
N PRO A 52 -9.73 -38.64 -6.49
CA PRO A 52 -10.26 -37.38 -6.02
C PRO A 52 -10.00 -37.24 -4.51
N PRO A 53 -9.76 -36.02 -4.01
CA PRO A 53 -9.48 -35.79 -2.61
C PRO A 53 -10.66 -36.29 -1.76
N THR A 54 -10.35 -36.89 -0.63
CA THR A 54 -11.39 -37.33 0.30
C THR A 54 -12.14 -36.13 0.87
N ALA A 55 -13.37 -36.33 1.35
CA ALA A 55 -14.14 -35.25 1.98
C ALA A 55 -13.39 -34.59 3.16
N ALA A 56 -12.61 -35.39 3.91
CA ALA A 56 -11.76 -34.89 4.99
C ALA A 56 -10.63 -33.98 4.47
N GLN A 57 -9.97 -34.37 3.38
CA GLN A 57 -8.93 -33.55 2.74
C GLN A 57 -9.49 -32.24 2.18
N ALA A 58 -10.66 -32.29 1.54
CA ALA A 58 -11.35 -31.11 1.04
C ALA A 58 -11.71 -30.14 2.19
N LYS A 59 -12.25 -30.65 3.29
CA LYS A 59 -12.58 -29.84 4.48
C LYS A 59 -11.32 -29.21 5.11
N ALA A 60 -10.23 -29.96 5.23
CA ALA A 60 -8.96 -29.43 5.74
C ALA A 60 -8.34 -28.38 4.81
N ALA A 61 -8.47 -28.53 3.49
CA ALA A 61 -8.04 -27.53 2.53
C ALA A 61 -8.87 -26.23 2.63
N GLN A 62 -10.19 -26.35 2.79
CA GLN A 62 -11.09 -25.20 2.98
C GLN A 62 -10.78 -24.44 4.27
N ALA A 63 -10.54 -25.16 5.38
CA ALA A 63 -10.19 -24.54 6.65
C ALA A 63 -8.88 -23.72 6.55
N ARG A 64 -7.84 -24.29 5.92
CA ARG A 64 -6.58 -23.56 5.66
C ARG A 64 -6.78 -22.35 4.76
N ALA A 65 -7.56 -22.50 3.69
CA ALA A 65 -7.86 -21.39 2.80
C ALA A 65 -8.63 -20.26 3.50
N GLN A 66 -9.49 -20.58 4.46
CA GLN A 66 -10.19 -19.58 5.27
C GLN A 66 -9.22 -18.88 6.23
N GLU A 67 -8.38 -19.61 6.95
CA GLU A 67 -7.36 -19.05 7.84
C GLU A 67 -6.41 -18.10 7.09
N ASP A 68 -5.95 -18.51 5.90
CA ASP A 68 -5.08 -17.69 5.06
C ASP A 68 -5.78 -16.40 4.60
N ARG A 69 -7.06 -16.46 4.25
CA ARG A 69 -7.85 -15.27 3.89
C ARG A 69 -7.97 -14.31 5.08
N GLU A 70 -8.25 -14.84 6.26
CA GLU A 70 -8.35 -14.03 7.48
C GLU A 70 -7.02 -13.34 7.80
N ARG A 71 -5.89 -14.07 7.68
CA ARG A 71 -4.55 -13.52 7.88
C ARG A 71 -4.22 -12.42 6.89
N VAL A 72 -4.53 -12.62 5.60
CA VAL A 72 -4.32 -11.60 4.55
C VAL A 72 -5.15 -10.35 4.82
N ASN A 73 -6.41 -10.51 5.21
CA ASN A 73 -7.29 -9.38 5.51
C ASN A 73 -6.79 -8.58 6.73
N GLN A 74 -6.36 -9.26 7.79
CA GLN A 74 -5.79 -8.60 8.97
C GLN A 74 -4.52 -7.82 8.62
N LEU A 75 -3.64 -8.41 7.80
CA LEU A 75 -2.43 -7.72 7.35
C LEU A 75 -2.75 -6.48 6.50
N ALA A 76 -3.73 -6.58 5.59
CA ALA A 76 -4.17 -5.47 4.76
C ALA A 76 -4.73 -4.30 5.61
N GLU A 77 -5.58 -4.60 6.60
CA GLU A 77 -6.13 -3.61 7.52
C GLU A 77 -5.05 -2.94 8.37
N ASN A 78 -4.10 -3.72 8.90
CA ASN A 78 -2.99 -3.18 9.67
C ASN A 78 -2.10 -2.26 8.83
N ASN A 79 -1.81 -2.66 7.59
CA ASN A 79 -1.05 -1.83 6.64
C ASN A 79 -1.79 -0.53 6.29
N ARG A 80 -3.12 -0.59 6.11
CA ARG A 80 -3.92 0.62 5.87
C ARG A 80 -3.83 1.58 7.05
N ARG A 81 -4.07 1.08 8.27
CA ARG A 81 -3.99 1.88 9.50
C ARG A 81 -2.59 2.48 9.72
N ALA A 82 -1.53 1.72 9.43
CA ALA A 82 -0.16 2.22 9.55
C ALA A 82 0.10 3.38 8.56
N ARG A 83 -0.36 3.26 7.31
CA ARG A 83 -0.24 4.33 6.31
C ARG A 83 -1.04 5.57 6.70
N GLU A 84 -2.28 5.40 7.16
CA GLU A 84 -3.12 6.51 7.64
C GLU A 84 -2.46 7.24 8.82
N LYS A 85 -1.95 6.49 9.81
CA LYS A 85 -1.22 7.08 10.94
C LYS A 85 0.00 7.87 10.47
N LYS A 86 0.82 7.28 9.59
CA LYS A 86 2.00 7.96 9.06
C LYS A 86 1.62 9.22 8.29
N ALA A 87 0.61 9.15 7.42
CA ALA A 87 0.14 10.32 6.67
C ALA A 87 -0.36 11.44 7.59
N ASN A 88 -1.04 11.11 8.69
CA ASN A 88 -1.47 12.11 9.67
C ASN A 88 -0.29 12.76 10.40
N VAL A 89 0.71 11.97 10.82
CA VAL A 89 1.92 12.50 11.46
C VAL A 89 2.67 13.41 10.48
N ASP A 90 2.93 12.93 9.26
CA ASP A 90 3.64 13.69 8.24
C ASP A 90 2.88 15.01 7.90
N ALA A 91 1.53 14.98 7.90
CA ALA A 91 0.71 16.18 7.66
C ALA A 91 0.76 17.18 8.82
N GLU A 92 0.76 16.73 10.07
CA GLU A 92 0.90 17.61 11.24
C GLU A 92 2.31 18.22 11.29
N GLU A 93 3.36 17.43 11.07
CA GLU A 93 4.75 17.92 10.97
C GLU A 93 4.89 18.98 9.87
N ALA A 94 4.30 18.75 8.70
CA ALA A 94 4.31 19.73 7.61
C ALA A 94 3.56 21.03 7.96
N LYS A 95 2.46 20.95 8.72
CA LYS A 95 1.74 22.15 9.20
C LYS A 95 2.57 22.93 10.21
N GLU A 96 3.21 22.25 11.16
CA GLU A 96 4.09 22.88 12.15
C GLU A 96 5.29 23.55 11.47
N GLU A 97 5.92 22.89 10.51
CA GLU A 97 7.01 23.46 9.73
C GLU A 97 6.56 24.69 8.91
N ALA A 98 5.37 24.61 8.28
CA ALA A 98 4.82 25.76 7.57
C ALA A 98 4.49 26.93 8.51
N ALA A 99 3.97 26.64 9.72
CA ALA A 99 3.68 27.66 10.72
C ALA A 99 4.96 28.33 11.24
N SER A 100 6.00 27.55 11.56
CA SER A 100 7.28 28.09 12.03
C SER A 100 7.95 28.96 10.97
N LYS A 101 7.92 28.55 9.69
CA LYS A 101 8.40 29.37 8.56
C LYS A 101 7.63 30.67 8.41
N ARG A 102 6.31 30.68 8.60
CA ARG A 102 5.49 31.91 8.57
C ARG A 102 5.86 32.86 9.70
N VAL A 103 6.03 32.34 10.92
CA VAL A 103 6.46 33.15 12.07
C VAL A 103 7.84 33.75 11.81
N ALA A 104 8.81 32.93 11.37
CA ALA A 104 10.16 33.39 11.02
C ALA A 104 10.14 34.47 9.91
N LYS A 105 9.34 34.27 8.86
CA LYS A 105 9.15 35.28 7.81
C LYS A 105 8.57 36.58 8.36
N SER A 106 7.53 36.50 9.19
CA SER A 106 6.92 37.70 9.79
C SER A 106 7.87 38.48 10.69
N SER A 107 8.75 37.78 11.44
CA SER A 107 9.80 38.44 12.22
C SER A 107 10.88 39.07 11.33
N CYS A 108 11.21 38.47 10.19
CA CYS A 108 12.17 39.05 9.26
C CYS A 108 11.59 40.28 8.52
N ASP A 109 10.30 40.25 8.19
CA ASP A 109 9.60 41.38 7.60
C ASP A 109 9.55 42.57 8.58
N SER A 110 9.26 42.33 9.86
CA SER A 110 9.27 43.40 10.87
C SER A 110 10.66 44.00 11.08
N LEU A 111 11.71 43.17 11.11
CA LEU A 111 13.09 43.64 11.17
C LEU A 111 13.49 44.45 9.93
N ARG A 112 13.01 44.07 8.73
CA ARG A 112 13.25 44.81 7.49
C ARG A 112 12.60 46.19 7.51
N THR A 113 11.34 46.29 7.94
CA THR A 113 10.66 47.59 8.12
C THR A 113 11.40 48.46 9.13
N ARG A 114 11.81 47.88 10.28
CA ARG A 114 12.55 48.62 11.29
C ARG A 114 13.92 49.11 10.80
N ARG A 115 14.58 48.33 9.93
CA ARG A 115 15.81 48.74 9.26
C ARG A 115 15.57 50.00 8.42
N GLU A 116 14.57 49.97 7.54
CA GLU A 116 14.22 51.11 6.67
C GLU A 116 13.97 52.39 7.49
N GLU A 117 13.24 52.28 8.60
CA GLU A 117 13.01 53.39 9.53
C GLU A 117 14.30 53.95 10.12
N LEU A 118 15.20 53.09 10.62
CA LEU A 118 16.46 53.52 11.25
C LEU A 118 17.39 54.20 10.23
N TYR A 119 17.48 53.67 9.01
CA TYR A 119 18.24 54.32 7.94
C TYR A 119 17.62 55.67 7.54
N GLY A 120 16.29 55.79 7.54
CA GLY A 120 15.59 57.06 7.38
C GLY A 120 15.92 58.07 8.48
N GLN A 121 15.86 57.66 9.75
CA GLN A 121 16.20 58.48 10.91
C GLN A 121 17.66 58.92 10.88
N ARG A 122 18.59 58.03 10.53
CA ARG A 122 20.02 58.36 10.39
C ARG A 122 20.22 59.45 9.34
N ASN A 123 19.54 59.33 8.20
CA ASN A 123 19.61 60.32 7.13
C ASN A 123 19.04 61.69 7.56
N GLU A 124 17.95 61.69 8.33
CA GLU A 124 17.37 62.91 8.91
C GLU A 124 18.29 63.56 9.94
N ASN A 125 18.85 62.76 10.86
CA ASN A 125 19.83 63.23 11.85
C ASN A 125 21.06 63.83 11.17
N ARG A 126 21.51 63.24 10.05
CA ARG A 126 22.59 63.78 9.22
C ARG A 126 22.23 65.12 8.59
N ARG A 127 21.02 65.26 8.02
CA ARG A 127 20.53 66.53 7.45
C ARG A 127 20.48 67.65 8.51
N ASN A 128 20.05 67.30 9.72
CA ASN A 128 19.90 68.23 10.83
C ASN A 128 21.18 68.42 11.66
N SER A 129 22.31 67.85 11.22
CA SER A 129 23.60 67.91 11.91
C SER A 129 23.58 67.43 13.38
N GLN A 130 22.69 66.50 13.71
CA GLN A 130 22.56 65.92 15.05
C GLN A 130 23.50 64.72 15.22
N LEU A 131 24.78 64.98 15.45
CA LEU A 131 25.84 63.95 15.49
C LEU A 131 25.62 62.89 16.58
N ASP A 132 25.20 63.30 17.79
CA ASP A 132 24.94 62.36 18.89
C ASP A 132 23.74 61.45 18.60
N ALA A 133 22.68 62.02 18.01
CA ALA A 133 21.51 61.25 17.60
C ALA A 133 21.87 60.28 16.46
N MET A 134 22.70 60.72 15.50
CA MET A 134 23.20 59.86 14.43
C MET A 134 24.02 58.67 14.97
N SER A 135 24.90 58.90 15.96
CA SER A 135 25.68 57.85 16.60
C SER A 135 24.79 56.81 17.30
N LYS A 136 23.74 57.27 18.00
CA LYS A 136 22.75 56.38 18.62
C LYS A 136 22.01 55.55 17.57
N THR A 137 21.52 56.17 16.51
CA THR A 137 20.84 55.45 15.43
C THR A 137 21.77 54.45 14.74
N GLN A 138 23.07 54.74 14.61
CA GLN A 138 24.05 53.79 14.09
C GLN A 138 24.17 52.55 14.99
N ASN A 139 24.29 52.73 16.31
CA ASN A 139 24.32 51.59 17.24
C ASN A 139 23.04 50.73 17.17
N ASP A 140 21.89 51.36 16.94
CA ASP A 140 20.61 50.65 16.79
C ASP A 140 20.54 49.88 15.46
N ILE A 141 21.13 50.41 14.38
CA ILE A 141 21.31 49.69 13.11
C ILE A 141 22.19 48.46 13.34
N ASP A 142 23.33 48.62 14.00
CA ASP A 142 24.29 47.51 14.22
C ASP A 142 23.64 46.38 15.05
N LYS A 143 22.86 46.73 16.08
CA LYS A 143 22.07 45.76 16.86
C LYS A 143 21.03 45.05 16.00
N LEU A 144 20.30 45.81 15.17
CA LEU A 144 19.31 45.24 14.28
C LEU A 144 19.93 44.30 13.25
N GLU A 145 21.10 44.61 12.71
CA GLU A 145 21.81 43.74 11.76
C GLU A 145 22.30 42.44 12.43
N ALA A 146 22.69 42.51 13.71
CA ALA A 146 22.98 41.31 14.50
C ALA A 146 21.73 40.44 14.71
N GLU A 147 20.57 41.04 14.99
CA GLU A 147 19.29 40.34 15.09
C GLU A 147 18.87 39.72 13.75
N TYR A 148 19.09 40.42 12.63
CA TYR A 148 18.81 39.94 11.28
C TYR A 148 19.62 38.69 10.94
N THR A 149 20.90 38.70 11.32
CA THR A 149 21.82 37.57 11.14
C THR A 149 21.39 36.38 12.01
N LYS A 150 21.04 36.64 13.27
CA LYS A 150 20.56 35.60 14.20
C LYS A 150 19.23 34.99 13.76
N GLY A 151 18.35 35.79 13.17
CA GLY A 151 17.07 35.35 12.61
C GLY A 151 17.19 34.63 11.27
N ALA A 152 18.40 34.50 10.71
CA ALA A 152 18.67 33.89 9.41
C ALA A 152 17.76 34.46 8.29
N CYS A 153 17.50 35.78 8.33
CA CYS A 153 16.51 36.44 7.49
C CYS A 153 16.90 36.55 5.99
N GLY A 154 18.03 35.97 5.59
CA GLY A 154 18.53 35.98 4.22
C GLY A 154 19.26 37.28 3.84
N PRO A 155 19.84 37.34 2.64
CA PRO A 155 20.42 38.57 2.10
C PRO A 155 19.32 39.61 1.84
N LEU A 156 19.69 40.87 2.03
CA LEU A 156 18.83 42.03 1.78
C LEU A 156 19.04 42.43 0.32
N ASP A 157 18.13 42.01 -0.56
CA ASP A 157 18.09 42.41 -1.97
C ASP A 157 17.73 43.90 -2.13
#